data_AF-A0A7X7PE40-F1
#
_entry.id   AF-A0A7X7PE40-F1
#
_cell.length_a   1.000
_cell.length_b   1.000
_cell.length_c   1.000
_cell.angle_alpha   90.00
_cell.angle_beta   90.00
_cell.angle_gamma   90.00
#
_symmetry.space_group_name_H-M   'P 1'
#
loop_
_entity.id
_entity.type
_entity.pdbx_description
1 polymer ?
#
loop_
_entity_poly.entity_id
_entity_poly.type
_entity_poly.pdbx_seq_one_letter_code
_entity_poly.pdbx_strand_id
1 'polypeptide(L)'
;INIGMWFERFVIIVVSLAHEYEPFMWRNYMPSWTEMAILAGSFGWFFMLFLLFMRILPAVSIAELKEVLPAPARRSGATAGAQAQGRIGSAEEH
;
A
#
# COMPACT_ATOMS: atom_id res chain seq x y z
N ILE A 1 -13.80 -10.67 7.14
CA ILE A 1 -12.81 -11.75 6.89
C ILE A 1 -11.57 -11.59 7.78
N ASN A 2 -10.79 -10.51 7.67
CA ASN A 2 -9.51 -10.35 8.41
C ASN A 2 -9.63 -10.49 9.94
N ILE A 3 -10.64 -9.85 10.55
CA ILE A 3 -10.86 -9.92 12.00
C ILE A 3 -11.32 -11.32 12.43
N GLY A 4 -12.21 -11.96 11.65
CA GLY A 4 -12.72 -13.30 11.95
C GLY A 4 -11.65 -14.39 11.86
N MET A 5 -10.80 -14.33 10.83
CA MET A 5 -9.67 -15.26 10.68
C MET A 5 -8.61 -15.07 11.78
N TRP A 6 -8.37 -13.83 12.19
CA TRP A 6 -7.46 -13.53 13.29
C TRP A 6 -8.02 -14.04 14.64
N PHE A 7 -9.32 -13.86 14.88
CA PHE A 7 -9.99 -14.35 16.08
C PHE A 7 -9.98 -15.88 16.18
N GLU A 8 -10.11 -16.59 15.06
CA GLU A 8 -9.93 -18.05 15.00
C GLU A 8 -8.57 -18.47 15.59
N ARG A 9 -7.47 -17.82 15.17
CA ARG A 9 -6.12 -18.11 15.68
C ARG A 9 -5.94 -17.70 17.14
N PHE A 10 -6.51 -16.55 17.54
CA PHE A 10 -6.46 -16.09 18.92
C PHE A 10 -7.14 -17.09 19.87
N VAL A 11 -8.33 -17.59 19.51
CA VAL A 11 -9.07 -18.57 20.31
C VAL A 11 -8.33 -19.90 20.40
N ILE A 12 -7.81 -20.42 19.28
CA ILE A 12 -7.02 -21.66 19.28
C ILE A 12 -5.83 -21.54 20.23
N ILE A 13 -5.03 -20.48 20.10
CA ILE A 13 -3.79 -20.33 20.88
C ILE A 13 -4.09 -20.13 22.37
N VAL A 14 -4.99 -19.21 22.73
CA VAL A 14 -5.26 -18.87 24.14
C VAL A 14 -5.94 -20.02 24.88
N VAL A 15 -6.92 -20.68 24.28
CA VAL A 15 -7.63 -21.80 24.93
C VAL A 15 -6.74 -23.03 25.04
N SER A 16 -5.89 -23.29 24.05
CA SER A 16 -4.91 -24.38 24.12
C SER A 16 -3.84 -24.14 25.18
N LEU A 17 -3.36 -22.90 25.36
CA LEU A 17 -2.41 -22.58 26.44
C LEU A 17 -3.07 -22.58 27.83
N ALA A 18 -4.36 -22.25 27.94
CA ALA A 18 -5.05 -22.21 29.22
C ALA A 18 -5.32 -23.60 29.82
N HIS A 19 -5.41 -24.64 28.99
CA HIS A 19 -5.53 -26.04 29.44
C HIS A 19 -4.19 -26.76 29.34
N GLU A 20 -3.32 -26.49 30.30
CA GLU A 20 -2.09 -27.24 30.49
C GLU A 20 -2.37 -28.65 31.05
N TYR A 21 -1.46 -29.60 30.80
CA TYR A 21 -1.60 -31.04 31.08
C TYR A 21 -1.85 -31.38 32.56
N GLU A 22 -1.52 -30.45 33.48
CA GLU A 22 -1.63 -30.64 34.93
C GLU A 22 -2.89 -29.97 35.51
N PRO A 23 -3.92 -30.73 35.94
CA PRO A 23 -5.24 -30.18 36.29
C PRO A 23 -5.25 -29.22 37.48
N PHE A 24 -4.27 -29.31 38.37
CA PHE A 24 -4.14 -28.44 39.55
C PHE A 24 -3.68 -27.01 39.19
N MET A 25 -3.06 -26.82 38.02
CA MET A 25 -2.52 -25.53 37.57
C MET A 25 -3.49 -24.73 36.70
N TRP A 26 -4.71 -25.23 36.48
CA TRP A 26 -5.76 -24.52 35.75
C TRP A 26 -6.08 -23.20 36.44
N ARG A 27 -5.50 -22.12 35.92
CA ARG A 27 -5.71 -20.76 36.39
C ARG A 27 -6.38 -20.00 35.28
N ASN A 28 -7.45 -19.30 35.61
CA ASN A 28 -8.11 -18.40 34.66
C ASN A 28 -7.10 -17.33 34.23
N TYR A 29 -6.72 -17.35 32.95
CA TYR A 29 -5.85 -16.34 32.38
C TYR A 29 -6.55 -14.99 32.42
N MET A 30 -6.00 -14.06 33.21
CA MET A 30 -6.44 -12.67 33.24
C MET A 30 -5.43 -11.86 32.42
N PRO A 31 -5.81 -11.38 31.23
CA PRO A 31 -4.91 -10.59 30.40
C PRO A 31 -4.46 -9.34 31.16
N SER A 32 -3.15 -9.17 31.31
CA SER A 32 -2.56 -8.00 31.89
C SER A 32 -2.57 -6.82 30.92
N TRP A 33 -2.55 -5.61 31.48
CA TRP A 33 -2.47 -4.39 30.68
C TRP A 33 -1.24 -4.38 29.76
N THR A 34 -0.12 -4.96 30.22
CA THR A 34 1.11 -5.13 29.45
C THR A 34 0.91 -5.99 28.20
N GLU A 35 0.17 -7.10 28.29
CA GLU A 35 -0.09 -7.97 27.13
C GLU A 35 -0.99 -7.29 26.10
N MET A 36 -2.01 -6.56 26.58
CA MET A 36 -2.88 -5.75 25.72
C MET A 36 -2.09 -4.61 25.04
N ALA A 37 -1.15 -3.99 25.75
CA ALA A 37 -0.28 -2.95 25.21
C ALA A 37 0.70 -3.51 24.17
N ILE A 38 1.24 -4.71 24.37
CA ILE A 38 2.12 -5.38 23.38
C ILE A 38 1.32 -5.75 22.13
N LEU A 39 0.09 -6.26 22.30
CA LEU A 39 -0.80 -6.57 21.20
C LEU A 39 -1.13 -5.31 20.38
N ALA A 40 -1.58 -4.24 21.04
CA ALA A 40 -1.88 -2.98 20.39
C ALA A 40 -0.63 -2.32 19.77
N GLY A 41 0.50 -2.38 20.49
CA GLY A 41 1.80 -1.91 20.04
C GLY A 41 2.30 -2.63 18.80
N SER A 42 2.00 -3.93 18.64
CA SER A 42 2.37 -4.69 17.43
C SER A 42 1.67 -4.17 16.18
N PHE A 43 0.38 -3.79 16.28
CA PHE A 43 -0.31 -3.11 15.19
C PHE A 43 0.31 -1.74 14.90
N GLY A 44 0.57 -0.95 15.95
CA GLY A 44 1.22 0.36 15.81
C GLY A 44 2.60 0.27 15.15
N TRP A 45 3.43 -0.68 15.56
CA TRP A 45 4.76 -0.92 15.00
C TRP A 45 4.70 -1.36 13.54
N PHE A 46 3.76 -2.26 13.20
CA PHE A 46 3.50 -2.66 11.83
C PHE A 46 3.09 -1.47 10.96
N PHE A 47 2.10 -0.68 11.38
CA PHE A 47 1.65 0.49 10.63
C PHE A 47 2.74 1.56 10.55
N MET A 48 3.53 1.77 11.60
CA MET A 48 4.65 2.71 11.58
C MET A 48 5.69 2.31 10.52
N LEU A 49 6.09 1.04 10.49
CA LEU A 49 7.03 0.54 9.47
C LEU A 49 6.41 0.55 8.07
N PHE A 50 5.13 0.20 7.93
CA PHE A 50 4.41 0.22 6.66
C PHE A 50 4.28 1.64 6.08
N LEU A 51 3.92 2.63 6.92
CA LEU A 51 3.85 4.03 6.54
C LEU A 51 5.24 4.58 6.18
N LEU A 52 6.27 4.21 6.94
CA LEU A 52 7.64 4.58 6.65
C LEU A 52 8.11 3.99 5.31
N PHE A 53 7.79 2.71 5.06
CA PHE A 53 8.06 2.04 3.79
C PHE A 53 7.38 2.76 2.62
N MET A 54 6.08 3.08 2.71
CA MET A 54 5.36 3.82 1.67
C MET A 54 5.91 5.24 1.44
N ARG A 55 6.53 5.85 2.46
CA ARG A 55 7.14 7.18 2.34
C ARG A 55 8.53 7.12 1.70
N ILE A 56 9.34 6.12 2.02
CA ILE A 56 10.73 6.01 1.53
C ILE A 56 10.78 5.38 0.14
N LEU A 57 9.93 4.37 -0.12
CA LEU A 57 9.94 3.60 -1.34
C LEU A 57 8.65 3.80 -2.14
N PRO A 58 8.73 3.82 -3.49
CA PRO A 58 7.55 3.89 -4.32
C PRO A 58 6.72 2.62 -4.11
N ALA A 59 5.48 2.78 -3.64
CA ALA A 59 4.57 1.67 -3.34
C ALA A 59 4.19 0.84 -4.59
N VAL A 60 4.49 1.35 -5.79
CA VAL A 60 4.23 0.70 -7.07
C VAL A 60 5.54 0.54 -7.83
N SER A 61 5.76 -0.63 -8.42
CA SER A 61 6.91 -0.88 -9.28
C SER A 61 6.82 -0.06 -10.57
N ILE A 62 7.76 0.88 -10.75
CA ILE A 62 7.85 1.69 -11.98
C ILE A 62 8.20 0.84 -13.21
N ALA A 63 8.85 -0.31 -13.03
CA ALA A 63 9.21 -1.22 -14.13
C ALA A 63 7.96 -1.74 -14.87
N GLU A 64 7.00 -2.30 -14.11
CA GLU A 64 5.73 -2.80 -14.66
C GLU A 64 4.89 -1.68 -15.26
N LEU A 65 4.88 -0.50 -14.62
CA LEU A 65 4.13 0.65 -15.11
C LEU A 65 4.61 1.16 -16.47
N LYS A 66 5.91 1.02 -16.78
CA LYS A 66 6.49 1.44 -18.06
C LYS A 66 6.11 0.53 -19.22
N GLU A 67 5.79 -0.74 -18.97
CA GLU A 67 5.32 -1.66 -20.02
C GLU A 67 3.85 -1.40 -20.40
N VAL A 68 3.04 -0.98 -19.43
CA VAL A 68 1.61 -0.74 -19.65
C VAL A 68 1.33 0.67 -20.19
N LEU A 69 2.17 1.66 -19.88
CA LEU A 69 1.95 3.05 -20.28
C LEU A 69 2.36 3.29 -21.74
N PRO A 70 1.44 3.76 -22.62
CA PRO A 70 1.79 4.15 -23.97
C PRO A 70 2.78 5.32 -23.96
N ALA A 71 3.76 5.29 -24.88
CA ALA A 71 4.78 6.31 -24.97
C ALA A 71 4.15 7.71 -25.01
N PRO A 72 4.69 8.70 -24.26
CA PRO A 72 4.12 10.04 -24.22
C PRO A 72 4.01 10.57 -25.64
N ALA A 73 2.79 10.83 -26.11
CA ALA A 73 2.56 11.43 -27.41
C ALA A 73 3.25 12.79 -27.41
N ARG A 74 4.40 12.87 -28.10
CA ARG A 74 5.12 14.12 -28.33
C ARG A 74 4.11 15.06 -28.97
N ARG A 75 3.67 16.10 -28.25
CA ARG A 75 2.83 17.15 -28.81
C ARG A 75 3.58 17.68 -30.03
N SER A 76 3.08 17.33 -31.21
CA SER A 76 3.55 17.86 -32.48
C SER A 76 3.12 19.33 -32.54
N GLY A 77 3.86 20.19 -31.85
CA GLY A 77 3.76 21.64 -31.96
C GLY A 77 4.46 22.18 -33.20
N ALA A 78 5.05 21.31 -34.04
CA ALA A 78 5.86 21.71 -35.19
C ALA A 78 5.03 22.04 -36.44
N THR A 79 3.76 21.63 -36.52
CA THR A 79 2.94 21.80 -37.75
C THR A 79 2.09 23.07 -37.77
N ALA A 80 1.89 23.76 -36.64
CA ALA A 80 1.08 24.98 -36.60
C ALA A 80 1.82 26.23 -37.12
N GLY A 81 3.15 26.27 -37.03
CA GLY A 81 3.96 27.38 -37.53
C GLY A 81 4.21 27.36 -39.05
N ALA A 82 4.26 26.18 -39.66
CA ALA A 82 4.57 26.03 -41.08
C ALA A 82 3.40 26.45 -42.00
N GLN A 83 2.15 26.26 -41.55
CA GLN A 83 0.96 26.62 -42.33
C GLN A 83 0.64 28.11 -42.32
N ALA A 84 1.07 28.86 -41.30
CA ALA A 84 0.92 30.31 -41.25
C ALA A 84 1.89 31.02 -42.21
N GLN A 85 3.11 30.51 -42.36
CA GLN A 85 4.14 31.08 -43.23
C GLN A 85 3.78 30.97 -44.72
N GLY A 86 3.13 29.88 -45.14
CA GLY A 86 2.72 29.69 -46.54
C GLY A 86 1.51 30.53 -46.98
N ARG A 87 0.74 31.08 -46.04
CA ARG A 87 -0.47 31.87 -46.33
C ARG A 87 -0.20 33.37 -46.48
N ILE A 88 0.90 33.86 -45.89
CA ILE A 88 1.31 35.26 -46.00
C ILE A 88 2.00 35.53 -47.34
N GLY A 89 2.74 34.55 -47.90
CA GLY A 89 3.41 34.70 -49.20
C GLY A 89 2.49 34.66 -50.44
N SER A 90 1.22 34.28 -50.28
CA SER A 90 0.26 34.19 -51.41
C SER A 90 -0.66 35.41 -51.54
N ALA A 91 -0.58 36.38 -50.61
CA ALA A 91 -1.42 37.57 -50.59
C ALA A 91 -0.74 38.83 -51.17
N GLU A 92 0.54 38.74 -51.58
CA GLU A 92 1.29 39.85 -52.19
C GLU A 92 1.39 39.76 -53.72
N GLU A 93 0.82 38.72 -54.36
CA GLU A 93 0.85 38.53 -55.82
C GLU A 93 -0.54 38.72 -56.47
N HIS A 94 -1.22 39.85 -56.27
CA HIS A 94 -2.33 40.28 -57.15
C HIS A 94 -2.60 41.79 -57.08
#